data_AF-A0A3D1ISF3-F1
#
_entry.id   AF-A0A3D1ISF3-F1
#
_cell.length_a   1.000
_cell.length_b   1.000
_cell.length_c   1.000
_cell.angle_alpha   90.00
_cell.angle_beta   90.00
_cell.angle_gamma   90.00
#
_symmetry.space_group_name_H-M   'P 1'
#
loop_
_entity.id
_entity.type
_entity.pdbx_description
1 polymer ?
#
loop_
_entity_poly.entity_id
_entity_poly.type
_entity_poly.pdbx_seq_one_letter_code
_entity_poly.pdbx_strand_id
1 'polypeptide(L)'
;MDVPEDTLRFVDLPGVPATASAVEELAAQLKPIGSAEVQLVLNSAYDLDLLLEQARVFSALPLAGLIFTHTDESDDLSKLWNVALAAELPVTFRSGGQAMPGGFQSVLPETLFDQWVSAVMQS
;
A
#
# COMPACT_ATOMS: atom_id res chain seq x y z
N MET A 1 -5.11 -8.33 31.57
CA MET A 1 -6.38 -8.34 30.84
C MET A 1 -6.04 -9.03 29.53
N ASP A 2 -6.45 -10.29 29.35
CA ASP A 2 -6.16 -11.01 28.11
C ASP A 2 -6.94 -10.35 26.98
N VAL A 3 -6.24 -9.99 25.90
CA VAL A 3 -6.85 -9.50 24.67
C VAL A 3 -7.48 -10.71 23.98
N PRO A 4 -8.79 -10.69 23.65
CA PRO A 4 -9.44 -11.80 22.96
C PRO A 4 -8.64 -12.21 21.72
N GLU A 5 -8.52 -13.52 21.47
CA GLU A 5 -7.77 -14.07 20.33
C GLU A 5 -8.29 -13.51 18.98
N ASP A 6 -9.59 -13.21 18.90
CA ASP A 6 -10.27 -12.67 17.70
C ASP A 6 -10.13 -11.14 17.53
N THR A 7 -9.32 -10.47 18.37
CA THR A 7 -9.09 -9.03 18.23
C THR A 7 -8.15 -8.77 17.06
N LEU A 8 -8.58 -7.95 16.09
CA LEU A 8 -7.73 -7.48 15.01
C LEU A 8 -6.47 -6.82 15.58
N ARG A 9 -5.30 -7.29 15.13
CA ARG A 9 -3.99 -6.76 15.55
C ARG A 9 -3.30 -6.09 14.37
N PHE A 10 -2.85 -4.86 14.60
CA PHE A 10 -2.01 -4.15 13.65
C PHE A 10 -0.55 -4.31 14.07
N VAL A 11 0.30 -4.70 13.13
CA VAL A 11 1.74 -4.84 13.34
C VAL A 11 2.42 -3.86 12.41
N ASP A 12 3.14 -2.89 12.98
CA ASP A 12 4.01 -2.00 12.23
C ASP A 12 5.40 -2.62 12.11
N LEU A 13 5.96 -2.59 10.91
CA LEU A 13 7.26 -3.17 10.59
C LEU A 13 8.23 -2.04 10.23
N PRO A 14 9.51 -2.15 10.62
CA PRO A 14 10.49 -1.14 10.24
C PRO A 14 10.60 -1.06 8.72
N GLY A 15 10.76 0.16 8.20
CA GLY A 15 11.02 0.39 6.79
C GLY A 15 12.31 -0.32 6.36
N VAL A 16 12.23 -1.15 5.31
CA VAL A 16 13.38 -1.85 4.74
C VAL A 16 13.65 -1.32 3.33
N PRO A 17 14.92 -1.30 2.87
CA PRO A 17 15.21 -0.94 1.50
C PRO A 17 14.61 -1.98 0.53
N ALA A 18 14.22 -1.53 -0.67
CA ALA A 18 13.72 -2.39 -1.73
C ALA A 18 14.86 -3.16 -2.41
N THR A 19 15.55 -4.01 -1.64
CA THR A 19 16.56 -4.95 -2.15
C THR A 19 16.16 -6.38 -1.84
N ALA A 20 16.55 -7.32 -2.71
CA ALA A 20 16.20 -8.73 -2.55
C ALA A 20 16.63 -9.31 -1.19
N SER A 21 17.82 -8.94 -0.70
CA SER A 21 18.32 -9.42 0.60
C SER A 21 17.48 -8.91 1.77
N ALA A 22 17.09 -7.63 1.74
CA ALA A 22 16.26 -7.05 2.80
C ALA A 22 14.84 -7.62 2.80
N VAL A 23 14.28 -7.91 1.61
CA VAL A 23 12.98 -8.57 1.48
C VAL A 23 13.04 -10.03 1.96
N GLU A 24 14.12 -10.76 1.69
CA GLU A 24 14.31 -12.12 2.19
C GLU A 24 14.40 -12.16 3.73
N GLU A 25 15.15 -11.22 4.32
CA GLU A 25 15.22 -11.06 5.77
C GLU A 25 13.85 -10.70 6.37
N LEU A 26 13.09 -9.82 5.71
CA LEU A 26 11.73 -9.47 6.13
C LEU A 26 10.79 -10.68 6.05
N ALA A 27 10.87 -11.48 4.98
CA ALA A 27 10.09 -12.71 4.84
C ALA A 27 10.37 -13.70 5.99
N ALA A 28 11.63 -13.81 6.42
CA ALA A 28 11.98 -14.63 7.57
C ALA A 28 11.38 -14.10 8.89
N GLN A 29 11.29 -12.77 9.06
CA GLN A 29 10.67 -12.13 10.22
C GLN A 29 9.14 -12.23 10.23
N LEU A 30 8.51 -12.38 9.06
CA LEU A 30 7.05 -12.55 8.95
C LEU A 30 6.59 -13.97 9.32
N LYS A 31 7.43 -15.00 9.11
CA LYS A 31 7.07 -16.41 9.37
C LYS A 31 6.49 -16.68 10.77
N PRO A 32 7.04 -16.14 11.87
CA PRO A 32 6.51 -16.38 13.21
C PRO A 32 5.14 -15.72 13.48
N ILE A 33 4.75 -14.71 12.69
CA ILE A 33 3.48 -14.00 12.85
C ILE A 33 2.30 -14.88 12.41
N GLY A 34 2.55 -15.84 11.51
CA GLY A 34 1.53 -16.77 11.02
C GLY A 34 0.67 -16.19 9.92
N SER A 35 -0.64 -16.49 9.93
CA SER A 35 -1.59 -15.95 8.95
C SER A 35 -1.84 -14.47 9.23
N ALA A 36 -1.29 -13.61 8.38
CA ALA A 36 -1.49 -12.17 8.43
C ALA A 36 -1.69 -11.62 7.01
N GLU A 37 -2.55 -10.61 6.89
CA GLU A 37 -2.67 -9.82 5.66
C GLU A 37 -1.51 -8.82 5.59
N VAL A 38 -0.58 -9.05 4.67
CA VAL A 38 0.58 -8.16 4.51
C VAL A 38 0.23 -7.05 3.53
N GLN A 39 0.25 -5.80 3.98
CA GLN A 39 -0.01 -4.63 3.14
C GLN A 39 1.32 -3.93 2.82
N LEU A 40 1.58 -3.66 1.55
CA LEU A 40 2.77 -2.89 1.14
C LEU A 40 2.43 -1.40 1.18
N VAL A 41 3.15 -0.64 2.01
CA VAL A 41 2.98 0.81 2.14
C VAL A 41 3.97 1.52 1.23
N LEU A 42 3.48 2.35 0.32
CA LEU A 42 4.26 3.13 -0.64
C LEU A 42 4.02 4.63 -0.45
N ASN A 43 5.06 5.43 -0.63
CA ASN A 43 4.95 6.88 -0.61
C ASN A 43 4.60 7.40 -2.01
N SER A 44 3.39 7.93 -2.20
CA SER A 44 2.95 8.41 -3.52
C SER A 44 3.67 9.66 -4.04
N ALA A 45 4.44 10.35 -3.20
CA ALA A 45 5.29 11.46 -3.65
C ALA A 45 6.48 10.99 -4.50
N TYR A 46 6.81 9.69 -4.47
CA TYR A 46 7.88 9.13 -5.29
C TYR A 46 7.50 9.01 -6.78
N ASP A 47 8.53 8.96 -7.63
CA ASP A 47 8.39 8.78 -9.07
C ASP A 47 7.84 7.38 -9.41
N LEU A 48 7.10 7.28 -10.52
CA LEU A 48 6.45 6.05 -10.95
C LEU A 48 7.44 4.88 -11.07
N ASP A 49 8.60 5.10 -11.68
CA ASP A 49 9.59 4.04 -11.89
C ASP A 49 10.10 3.45 -10.57
N LEU A 50 10.27 4.30 -9.55
CA LEU A 50 10.66 3.86 -8.22
C LEU A 50 9.55 3.06 -7.54
N LEU A 51 8.29 3.51 -7.67
CA LEU A 51 7.14 2.79 -7.12
C LEU A 51 6.96 1.41 -7.77
N LEU A 52 7.13 1.32 -9.08
CA LEU A 52 7.06 0.05 -9.83
C LEU A 52 8.20 -0.89 -9.43
N GLU A 53 9.42 -0.36 -9.27
CA GLU A 53 10.56 -1.13 -8.77
C GLU A 53 10.29 -1.69 -7.37
N GLN A 54 9.80 -0.85 -6.46
CA GLN A 54 9.46 -1.24 -5.09
C GLN A 54 8.38 -2.33 -5.09
N ALA A 55 7.28 -2.13 -5.81
CA ALA A 55 6.21 -3.12 -5.92
C ALA A 55 6.74 -4.46 -6.45
N ARG A 56 7.63 -4.45 -7.46
CA ARG A 56 8.25 -5.65 -8.01
C ARG A 56 9.18 -6.36 -7.02
N VAL A 57 10.00 -5.62 -6.28
CA VAL A 57 10.93 -6.24 -5.32
C VAL A 57 10.18 -6.84 -4.13
N PHE A 58 9.14 -6.17 -3.64
CA PHE A 58 8.33 -6.64 -2.52
C PHE A 58 7.30 -7.70 -2.91
N SER A 59 7.06 -7.97 -4.20
CA SER A 59 6.17 -9.04 -4.65
C SER A 59 6.67 -10.45 -4.29
N ALA A 60 7.90 -10.58 -3.77
CA ALA A 60 8.39 -11.80 -3.15
C ALA A 60 7.70 -12.15 -1.82
N LEU A 61 6.95 -11.19 -1.23
CA LEU A 61 6.12 -11.39 -0.05
C LEU A 61 4.68 -11.73 -0.45
N PRO A 62 3.92 -12.45 0.41
CA PRO A 62 2.50 -12.71 0.17
C PRO A 62 1.65 -11.46 0.47
N LEU A 63 1.76 -10.45 -0.40
CA LEU A 63 1.05 -9.18 -0.26
C LEU A 63 -0.45 -9.36 -0.50
N ALA A 64 -1.27 -8.77 0.37
CA ALA A 64 -2.73 -8.72 0.27
C ALA A 64 -3.23 -7.42 -0.39
N GLY A 65 -2.40 -6.38 -0.43
CA GLY A 65 -2.77 -5.09 -1.03
C GLY A 65 -1.71 -4.01 -0.89
N LEU A 66 -2.04 -2.84 -1.45
CA LEU A 66 -1.20 -1.64 -1.46
C LEU A 66 -1.85 -0.52 -0.64
N ILE A 67 -1.02 0.19 0.12
CA ILE A 67 -1.40 1.42 0.82
C ILE A 67 -0.55 2.55 0.26
N PHE A 68 -1.18 3.62 -0.22
CA PHE A 68 -0.46 4.83 -0.63
C PHE A 68 -0.56 5.92 0.43
N THR A 69 0.58 6.49 0.81
CA THR A 69 0.69 7.59 1.76
C THR A 69 1.18 8.86 1.07
N HIS A 70 0.93 10.03 1.64
CA HIS A 70 1.29 11.34 1.07
C HIS A 70 0.59 11.61 -0.27
N THR A 71 -0.67 11.19 -0.39
CA THR A 71 -1.44 11.38 -1.63
C THR A 71 -1.86 12.83 -1.86
N ASP A 72 -1.76 13.68 -0.85
CA ASP A 72 -1.94 15.14 -0.93
C ASP A 72 -0.75 15.88 -1.56
N GLU A 73 0.41 15.22 -1.62
CA GLU A 73 1.61 15.77 -2.28
C GLU A 73 1.68 15.37 -3.77
N SER A 74 0.80 14.48 -4.23
CA SER A 74 0.77 13.96 -5.60
C SER A 74 -0.66 13.70 -6.06
N ASP A 75 -1.23 14.62 -6.84
CA ASP A 75 -2.58 14.49 -7.45
C ASP A 75 -2.65 13.47 -8.62
N ASP A 76 -1.56 12.75 -8.91
CA ASP A 76 -1.52 11.79 -10.03
C ASP A 76 -2.13 10.43 -9.65
N LEU A 77 -3.46 10.35 -9.72
CA LEU A 77 -4.22 9.10 -9.59
C LEU A 77 -3.83 8.05 -10.64
N SER A 78 -3.42 8.48 -11.84
CA SER A 78 -3.04 7.58 -12.92
C SER A 78 -1.76 6.82 -12.57
N LYS A 79 -0.82 7.47 -11.88
CA LYS A 79 0.38 6.83 -11.32
C LYS A 79 0.03 5.71 -10.34
N LEU A 80 -0.89 5.95 -9.41
CA LEU A 80 -1.30 4.94 -8.42
C LEU A 80 -1.97 3.74 -9.10
N TRP A 81 -2.80 4.00 -10.10
CA TRP A 81 -3.44 2.98 -10.93
C TRP A 81 -2.42 2.11 -11.66
N ASN A 82 -1.42 2.72 -12.29
CA ASN A 82 -0.38 1.97 -12.99
C ASN A 82 0.38 1.03 -12.05
N VAL A 83 0.68 1.47 -10.83
CA VAL A 83 1.33 0.63 -9.82
C VAL A 83 0.41 -0.52 -9.38
N ALA A 84 -0.86 -0.25 -9.10
CA ALA A 84 -1.82 -1.28 -8.69
C ALA A 84 -2.04 -2.35 -9.76
N LEU A 85 -2.17 -1.93 -11.03
CA LEU A 85 -2.31 -2.83 -12.16
C LEU A 85 -1.02 -3.64 -12.40
N ALA A 86 0.15 -3.00 -12.35
CA ALA A 86 1.43 -3.69 -12.52
C ALA A 86 1.74 -4.68 -11.40
N ALA A 87 1.33 -4.39 -10.18
CA ALA A 87 1.50 -5.27 -9.02
C ALA A 87 0.42 -6.36 -8.94
N GLU A 88 -0.67 -6.24 -9.71
CA GLU A 88 -1.87 -7.08 -9.63
C GLU A 88 -2.46 -7.12 -8.20
N LEU A 89 -2.37 -6.00 -7.47
CA LEU A 89 -2.81 -5.89 -6.08
C LEU A 89 -3.86 -4.78 -5.92
N PRO A 90 -4.89 -4.99 -5.06
CA PRO A 90 -5.85 -3.95 -4.76
C PRO A 90 -5.19 -2.82 -3.96
N VAL A 91 -5.57 -1.58 -4.25
CA VAL A 91 -5.29 -0.45 -3.37
C VAL A 91 -6.30 -0.51 -2.22
N THR A 92 -5.85 -0.83 -1.02
CA THR A 92 -6.74 -1.02 0.14
C THR A 92 -7.00 0.28 0.88
N PHE A 93 -5.97 1.13 0.99
CA PHE A 93 -6.07 2.41 1.67
C PHE A 93 -5.25 3.50 0.97
N ARG A 94 -5.75 4.73 1.07
CA ARG A 94 -5.01 5.95 0.74
C ARG A 94 -5.01 6.86 1.95
N SER A 95 -3.88 7.50 2.21
CA SER A 95 -3.73 8.50 3.25
C SER A 95 -3.09 9.76 2.67
N GLY A 96 -3.82 10.87 2.72
CA GLY A 96 -3.31 12.22 2.45
C GLY A 96 -3.64 13.15 3.62
N GLY A 97 -2.70 14.00 4.01
CA GLY A 97 -2.86 14.99 5.08
C GLY A 97 -2.13 14.68 6.39
N GLN A 98 -1.77 15.76 7.11
CA GLN A 98 -0.95 15.74 8.34
C GLN A 98 -1.72 15.37 9.63
N ALA A 99 -3.05 15.16 9.57
CA ALA A 99 -3.87 14.89 10.74
C ALA A 99 -4.38 13.44 10.76
N MET A 100 -4.02 12.64 11.76
CA MET A 100 -4.67 11.34 12.01
C MET A 100 -6.05 11.54 12.70
N PRO A 101 -7.15 10.90 12.25
CA PRO A 101 -7.27 9.94 11.15
C PRO A 101 -7.77 10.59 9.83
N GLY A 102 -7.61 11.91 9.69
CA GLY A 102 -8.25 12.82 8.73
C GLY A 102 -7.73 12.72 7.29
N GLY A 103 -7.74 11.51 6.73
CA GLY A 103 -7.39 11.24 5.34
C GLY A 103 -7.39 9.75 4.95
N PHE A 104 -7.56 8.84 5.91
CA PHE A 104 -7.56 7.40 5.67
C PHE A 104 -8.86 6.97 4.99
N GLN A 105 -8.85 6.85 3.67
CA GLN A 105 -9.99 6.38 2.90
C GLN A 105 -9.74 4.94 2.48
N SER A 106 -10.65 4.04 2.85
CA SER A 106 -10.71 2.72 2.23
C SER A 106 -11.02 2.93 0.76
N VAL A 107 -10.18 2.36 -0.09
CA VAL A 107 -10.37 2.41 -1.53
C VAL A 107 -10.90 1.05 -1.94
N LEU A 108 -12.13 1.01 -2.42
CA LEU A 108 -12.59 -0.14 -3.20
C LEU A 108 -12.11 0.06 -4.64
N PRO A 109 -11.69 -1.00 -5.36
CA PRO A 109 -11.25 -0.89 -6.76
C PRO A 109 -12.24 -0.12 -7.65
N GLU A 110 -13.54 -0.31 -7.41
CA GLU A 110 -14.63 0.37 -8.11
C GLU A 110 -14.63 1.89 -7.85
N THR A 111 -14.41 2.30 -6.59
CA THR A 111 -14.39 3.72 -6.20
C THR A 111 -13.19 4.45 -6.79
N LEU A 112 -12.04 3.78 -6.90
CA LEU A 112 -10.87 4.35 -7.55
C LEU A 112 -11.12 4.59 -9.05
N PHE A 113 -11.96 3.75 -9.68
CA PHE A 113 -12.21 3.80 -11.13
C PHE A 113 -13.15 4.96 -11.44
N ASP A 114 -14.22 5.08 -10.66
CA ASP A 114 -15.17 6.18 -10.76
C ASP A 114 -14.52 7.55 -10.55
N GLN A 115 -13.57 7.64 -9.61
CA GLN A 115 -12.78 8.86 -9.37
C GLN A 115 -11.89 9.21 -10.57
N TRP A 116 -11.24 8.22 -11.18
CA TRP A 116 -10.40 8.44 -12.36
C TRP A 116 -11.23 8.89 -13.57
N VAL A 117 -12.34 8.20 -13.87
CA VAL A 117 -13.24 8.58 -14.96
C VAL A 117 -13.77 10.01 -14.76
N SER A 118 -14.16 10.36 -13.54
CA SER A 118 -14.64 11.70 -13.21
C SER A 118 -13.57 12.78 -13.41
N ALA A 119 -12.32 12.51 -13.05
CA ALA A 119 -11.20 13.44 -13.22
C ALA A 119 -10.86 13.67 -14.70
N VAL A 120 -10.85 12.59 -15.51
CA VAL A 120 -10.55 12.66 -16.96
C VAL A 120 -11.69 13.31 -17.75
N MET A 121 -12.94 13.18 -17.31
CA MET A 121 -14.09 13.81 -17.97
C MET A 121 -14.31 15.29 -17.62
N GLN A 122 -13.60 15.83 -16.62
CA GLN A 122 -13.67 17.23 -16.22
C GLN A 122 -12.53 18.10 -16.77
N SER A 123 -11.56 17.50 -17.48
CA SER A 123 -10.48 18.18 -18.23
C SER A 123 -10.81 18.32 -19.70
#